data_AF-A0A2W6ATY8-F1
#
_entry.id   AF-A0A2W6ATY8-F1
#
_cell.length_a   1.000
_cell.length_b   1.000
_cell.length_c   1.000
_cell.angle_alpha   90.00
_cell.angle_beta   90.00
_cell.angle_gamma   90.00
#
_symmetry.space_group_name_H-M   'P 1'
#
loop_
_entity.id
_entity.type
_entity.pdbx_description
1 polymer ?
#
loop_
_entity_poly.entity_id
_entity_poly.type
_entity_poly.pdbx_seq_one_letter_code
_entity_poly.pdbx_strand_id
1 'polypeptide(L)'
;MEVTQTRAQGLKREFKVVLAAADLAERVEGQLAEVRAKARIPGFRPGKVPVSHLKRLYGRSIMAEIVQDAVNEANRKIVEENQLRLAMDPKIDFAGDGQEIEKVFEAQADLAFTVALEVLPKIEAGGFEDIEIERLVAEVSGADVDQVLARLAEQNRVYTAKEGEAAAENGDRATLDFTGKIDGDPFAGGSGENVDVVLGSGSFLPGFEAQIAGMKTGESRTIAVTFPDDYSAARLAGKAAAFDVTLKAAAAPAEVEIGDGFAKGLGFEDLAKLKAAIHANIERDYRAASRGKWKRDLLDALDKKYVFDVPEGLVTQEFDAVRRKVEAEQKGSGRSYEDDNTTEEAARADDLKIAERRVRLGLLLAEIGARADIKVSDEEVNQALAKRARAFPGQENIVRDYYRKNPRALAEIRAPLFEEKVVDHIVSLVKLTDRKVSRDELLKVNDEDASGAGGESLTESLPK
;
A
#
# COMPACT_ATOMS: atom_id res chain seq x y z
N MET A 1 -13.36 -41.93 12.93
CA MET A 1 -12.32 -41.01 12.40
C MET A 1 -11.00 -41.20 13.13
N GLU A 2 -9.98 -41.62 12.39
CA GLU A 2 -8.60 -41.79 12.86
C GLU A 2 -7.72 -40.63 12.36
N VAL A 3 -6.90 -40.07 13.24
CA VAL A 3 -6.00 -38.94 12.93
C VAL A 3 -4.61 -39.33 13.40
N THR A 4 -3.65 -39.39 12.47
CA THR A 4 -2.27 -39.79 12.74
C THR A 4 -1.31 -38.71 12.25
N GLN A 5 -0.42 -38.25 13.11
CA GLN A 5 0.63 -37.31 12.71
C GLN A 5 1.70 -38.04 11.87
N THR A 6 1.88 -37.61 10.62
CA THR A 6 2.85 -38.20 9.68
C THR A 6 4.15 -37.43 9.65
N ARG A 7 4.13 -36.11 9.89
CA ARG A 7 5.33 -35.26 9.86
C ARG A 7 5.30 -34.16 10.92
N ALA A 8 6.46 -33.93 11.53
CA ALA A 8 6.72 -32.80 12.42
C ALA A 8 8.15 -32.28 12.20
N GLN A 9 8.33 -31.30 11.31
CA GLN A 9 9.65 -30.74 11.00
C GLN A 9 9.58 -29.21 10.95
N GLY A 10 10.41 -28.54 11.76
CA GLY A 10 10.39 -27.07 11.88
C GLY A 10 9.00 -26.57 12.26
N LEU A 11 8.45 -25.66 11.46
CA LEU A 11 7.09 -25.12 11.60
C LEU A 11 6.03 -25.92 10.83
N LYS A 12 6.43 -26.91 10.03
CA LYS A 12 5.50 -27.73 9.24
C LYS A 12 5.03 -28.95 10.02
N ARG A 13 3.74 -29.22 9.93
CA ARG A 13 3.09 -30.40 10.50
C ARG A 13 2.22 -31.03 9.43
N GLU A 14 2.15 -32.34 9.44
CA GLU A 14 1.32 -33.10 8.53
C GLU A 14 0.59 -34.20 9.30
N PHE A 15 -0.71 -34.34 9.01
CA PHE A 15 -1.57 -35.33 9.62
C PHE A 15 -2.29 -36.11 8.53
N LYS A 16 -2.29 -37.43 8.62
CA LYS A 16 -3.15 -38.29 7.82
C LYS A 16 -4.45 -38.53 8.58
N VAL A 17 -5.56 -38.26 7.92
CA VAL A 17 -6.89 -38.49 8.44
C VAL A 17 -7.55 -39.60 7.62
N VAL A 18 -8.12 -40.58 8.32
CA VAL A 18 -8.86 -41.68 7.70
C VAL A 18 -10.24 -41.78 8.34
N LEU A 19 -11.28 -41.78 7.51
CA LEU A 19 -12.65 -42.02 7.90
C LEU A 19 -13.16 -43.25 7.17
N ALA A 20 -13.60 -44.25 7.93
CA ALA A 20 -14.00 -45.54 7.38
C ALA A 20 -15.23 -45.41 6.48
N ALA A 21 -15.31 -46.25 5.44
CA ALA A 21 -16.47 -46.30 4.55
C ALA A 21 -17.80 -46.55 5.29
N ALA A 22 -17.75 -47.31 6.38
CA ALA A 22 -18.90 -47.56 7.26
C ALA A 22 -19.40 -46.27 7.93
N ASP A 23 -18.49 -45.44 8.45
CA ASP A 23 -18.83 -44.14 9.08
C ASP A 23 -19.43 -43.19 8.04
N LEU A 24 -18.90 -43.18 6.80
CA LEU A 24 -19.45 -42.40 5.68
C LEU A 24 -20.87 -42.85 5.33
N ALA A 25 -21.09 -44.17 5.22
CA ALA A 25 -22.41 -44.73 4.92
C ALA A 25 -23.43 -44.34 5.98
N GLU A 26 -23.08 -44.43 7.27
CA GLU A 26 -23.95 -44.04 8.38
C GLU A 26 -24.33 -42.55 8.33
N ARG A 27 -23.34 -41.66 8.11
CA ARG A 27 -23.59 -40.20 7.97
C ARG A 27 -24.51 -39.89 6.79
N VAL A 28 -24.32 -40.57 5.65
CA VAL A 28 -25.17 -40.43 4.45
C VAL A 28 -26.59 -40.89 4.74
N GLU A 29 -26.78 -42.04 5.39
CA GLU A 29 -28.10 -42.55 5.76
C GLU A 29 -28.84 -41.59 6.69
N GLY A 30 -28.13 -41.01 7.67
CA GLY A 30 -28.65 -39.99 8.57
C GLY A 30 -29.15 -38.74 7.84
N GLN A 31 -28.32 -38.15 6.98
CA GLN A 31 -28.71 -36.98 6.20
C GLN A 31 -29.83 -37.28 5.20
N LEU A 32 -29.82 -38.46 4.55
CA LEU A 32 -30.90 -38.88 3.66
C LEU A 32 -32.23 -39.04 4.42
N ALA A 33 -32.21 -39.48 5.68
CA ALA A 33 -33.41 -39.55 6.52
C ALA A 33 -33.98 -38.15 6.82
N GLU A 34 -33.13 -37.15 7.06
CA GLU A 34 -33.55 -35.76 7.23
C GLU A 34 -34.14 -35.17 5.95
N VAL A 35 -33.45 -35.35 4.83
CA VAL A 35 -33.92 -34.90 3.52
C VAL A 35 -35.24 -35.57 3.18
N ARG A 36 -35.40 -36.87 3.45
CA ARG A 36 -36.67 -37.58 3.24
C ARG A 36 -37.84 -36.95 3.99
N ALA A 37 -37.61 -36.43 5.20
CA ALA A 37 -38.65 -35.79 6.00
C ALA A 37 -39.06 -34.41 5.46
N LYS A 38 -38.12 -33.66 4.87
CA LYS A 38 -38.29 -32.25 4.47
C LYS A 38 -38.56 -32.06 2.96
N ALA A 39 -38.04 -32.96 2.12
CA ALA A 39 -38.03 -32.80 0.66
C ALA A 39 -39.43 -32.95 0.04
N ARG A 40 -39.75 -32.04 -0.89
CA ARG A 40 -40.95 -32.10 -1.73
C ARG A 40 -40.53 -32.51 -3.14
N ILE A 41 -40.70 -33.80 -3.44
CA ILE A 41 -40.30 -34.36 -4.74
C ILE A 41 -41.56 -34.64 -5.55
N PRO A 42 -41.66 -34.13 -6.80
CA PRO A 42 -42.80 -34.40 -7.68
C PRO A 42 -43.09 -35.91 -7.79
N GLY A 43 -44.35 -36.29 -7.58
CA GLY A 43 -44.79 -37.69 -7.62
C GLY A 43 -44.71 -38.45 -6.30
N PHE A 44 -44.14 -37.87 -5.23
CA PHE A 44 -44.05 -38.52 -3.92
C PHE A 44 -44.61 -37.64 -2.79
N ARG A 45 -45.35 -38.26 -1.86
CA ARG A 45 -45.76 -37.59 -0.62
C ARG A 45 -44.52 -37.37 0.27
N PRO A 46 -44.38 -36.20 0.95
CA PRO A 46 -43.29 -35.96 1.90
C PRO A 46 -43.12 -37.13 2.90
N GLY A 47 -41.88 -37.55 3.13
CA GLY A 47 -41.56 -38.71 3.98
C GLY A 47 -41.72 -40.09 3.33
N LYS A 48 -42.31 -40.19 2.12
CA LYS A 48 -42.59 -41.47 1.45
C LYS A 48 -41.74 -41.74 0.20
N VAL A 49 -40.79 -40.86 -0.11
CA VAL A 49 -39.82 -41.11 -1.17
C VAL A 49 -38.92 -42.30 -0.79
N PRO A 50 -38.73 -43.31 -1.67
CA PRO A 50 -37.78 -44.38 -1.44
C PRO A 50 -36.34 -43.87 -1.30
N VAL A 51 -35.58 -44.47 -0.37
CA VAL A 51 -34.18 -44.08 -0.07
C VAL A 51 -33.28 -44.22 -1.30
N SER A 52 -33.47 -45.25 -2.13
CA SER A 52 -32.71 -45.43 -3.38
C SER A 52 -32.91 -44.27 -4.37
N HIS A 53 -34.13 -43.71 -4.44
CA HIS A 53 -34.42 -42.58 -5.31
C HIS A 53 -33.79 -41.28 -4.76
N LEU A 54 -33.82 -41.09 -3.44
CA LEU A 54 -33.14 -39.96 -2.78
C LEU A 54 -31.62 -40.04 -2.94
N LYS A 55 -31.02 -41.23 -2.77
CA LYS A 55 -29.58 -41.45 -2.96
C LYS A 55 -29.15 -41.10 -4.38
N ARG A 56 -29.95 -41.42 -5.40
CA ARG A 56 -29.66 -41.05 -6.79
C ARG A 56 -29.72 -39.54 -7.05
N LEU A 57 -30.63 -38.81 -6.38
CA LEU A 57 -30.83 -37.38 -6.61
C LEU A 57 -29.89 -36.51 -5.77
N TYR A 58 -29.68 -36.87 -4.51
CA TYR A 58 -28.97 -36.05 -3.51
C TYR A 58 -27.74 -36.74 -2.91
N GLY A 59 -27.50 -38.02 -3.18
CA GLY A 59 -26.43 -38.77 -2.52
C GLY A 59 -25.05 -38.16 -2.76
N ARG A 60 -24.76 -37.69 -3.98
CA ARG A 60 -23.47 -37.06 -4.31
C ARG A 60 -23.28 -35.70 -3.60
N SER A 61 -24.33 -34.88 -3.51
CA SER A 61 -24.24 -33.58 -2.82
C SER A 61 -24.13 -33.75 -1.31
N ILE A 62 -24.93 -34.66 -0.73
CA ILE A 62 -24.86 -35.06 0.68
C ILE A 62 -23.47 -35.59 1.02
N MET A 63 -22.91 -36.45 0.17
CA MET A 63 -21.56 -36.98 0.40
C MET A 63 -20.50 -35.87 0.32
N ALA A 64 -20.60 -34.93 -0.62
CA ALA A 64 -19.69 -33.79 -0.68
C ALA A 64 -19.75 -32.93 0.60
N GLU A 65 -20.95 -32.69 1.14
CA GLU A 65 -21.15 -32.01 2.43
C GLU A 65 -20.52 -32.79 3.58
N ILE A 66 -20.74 -34.11 3.65
CA ILE A 66 -20.15 -34.99 4.68
C ILE A 66 -18.62 -35.00 4.61
N VAL A 67 -18.04 -35.05 3.41
CA VAL A 67 -16.58 -34.97 3.23
C VAL A 67 -16.07 -33.62 3.73
N GLN A 68 -16.73 -32.52 3.37
CA GLN A 68 -16.36 -31.18 3.85
C GLN A 68 -16.46 -31.06 5.38
N ASP A 69 -17.54 -31.59 5.97
CA ASP A 69 -17.74 -31.63 7.42
C ASP A 69 -16.67 -32.47 8.11
N ALA A 70 -16.31 -33.62 7.54
CA ALA A 70 -15.24 -34.47 8.05
C ALA A 70 -13.88 -33.76 8.02
N VAL A 71 -13.58 -33.01 6.95
CA VAL A 71 -12.37 -32.17 6.86
C VAL A 71 -12.39 -31.08 7.93
N ASN A 72 -13.51 -30.39 8.11
CA ASN A 72 -13.66 -29.34 9.12
C ASN A 72 -13.52 -29.89 10.56
N GLU A 73 -14.16 -31.03 10.83
CA GLU A 73 -14.07 -31.76 12.10
C GLU A 73 -12.62 -32.17 12.39
N ALA A 74 -11.94 -32.76 11.41
CA ALA A 74 -10.55 -33.19 11.54
C ALA A 74 -9.61 -32.00 11.78
N ASN A 75 -9.75 -30.91 11.02
CA ASN A 75 -8.96 -29.69 11.20
C ASN A 75 -9.12 -29.14 12.61
N ARG A 76 -10.36 -29.02 13.08
CA ARG A 76 -10.66 -28.53 14.43
C ARG A 76 -10.02 -29.42 15.50
N LYS A 77 -10.19 -30.73 15.38
CA LYS A 77 -9.64 -31.72 16.30
C LYS A 77 -8.11 -31.65 16.34
N ILE A 78 -7.45 -31.63 15.18
CA ILE A 78 -5.99 -31.51 15.07
C ILE A 78 -5.50 -30.25 15.78
N VAL A 79 -6.13 -29.10 15.53
CA VAL A 79 -5.70 -27.82 16.10
C VAL A 79 -5.92 -27.77 17.61
N GLU A 80 -7.10 -28.17 18.09
CA GLU A 80 -7.46 -28.12 19.52
C GLU A 80 -6.64 -29.12 20.35
N GLU A 81 -6.55 -30.38 19.94
CA GLU A 81 -5.86 -31.43 20.70
C GLU A 81 -4.34 -31.19 20.77
N ASN A 82 -3.76 -30.57 19.74
CA ASN A 82 -2.33 -30.27 19.69
C ASN A 82 -2.00 -28.82 20.08
N GLN A 83 -3.00 -28.01 20.47
CA GLN A 83 -2.85 -26.60 20.85
C GLN A 83 -2.07 -25.77 19.83
N LEU A 84 -2.33 -25.99 18.54
CA LEU A 84 -1.56 -25.37 17.46
C LEU A 84 -2.07 -23.96 17.18
N ARG A 85 -1.16 -22.99 17.15
CA ARG A 85 -1.42 -21.65 16.59
C ARG A 85 -1.05 -21.69 15.11
N LEU A 86 -2.04 -21.71 14.23
CA LEU A 86 -1.80 -21.81 12.78
C LEU A 86 -1.31 -20.47 12.21
N ALA A 87 -0.33 -20.55 11.30
CA ALA A 87 0.15 -19.41 10.53
C ALA A 87 -0.78 -19.09 9.34
N MET A 88 -1.35 -20.14 8.73
CA MET A 88 -2.27 -20.05 7.60
C MET A 88 -3.36 -21.12 7.71
N ASP A 89 -4.36 -21.04 6.83
CA ASP A 89 -5.36 -22.09 6.69
C ASP A 89 -4.71 -23.43 6.30
N PRO A 90 -5.16 -24.57 6.86
CA PRO A 90 -4.63 -25.89 6.51
C PRO A 90 -4.82 -26.21 5.03
N LYS A 91 -3.80 -26.80 4.40
CA LYS A 91 -3.88 -27.35 3.05
C LYS A 91 -4.32 -28.80 3.13
N ILE A 92 -5.36 -29.14 2.38
CA ILE A 92 -5.94 -30.48 2.33
C ILE A 92 -5.57 -31.13 1.01
N ASP A 93 -5.02 -32.33 1.07
CA ASP A 93 -4.71 -33.16 -0.09
C ASP A 93 -5.43 -34.51 0.03
N PHE A 94 -6.29 -34.83 -0.93
CA PHE A 94 -7.05 -36.09 -0.91
C PHE A 94 -6.20 -37.20 -1.50
N ALA A 95 -6.11 -38.32 -0.79
CA ALA A 95 -5.39 -39.47 -1.30
C ALA A 95 -6.24 -40.20 -2.36
N GLY A 96 -5.59 -40.57 -3.46
CA GLY A 96 -6.15 -41.45 -4.48
C GLY A 96 -6.42 -40.79 -5.82
N ASP A 97 -6.57 -41.62 -6.86
CA ASP A 97 -6.93 -41.15 -8.19
C ASP A 97 -8.45 -40.89 -8.33
N GLY A 98 -8.88 -40.42 -9.51
CA GLY A 98 -10.30 -40.14 -9.75
C GLY A 98 -11.24 -41.34 -9.55
N GLN A 99 -10.74 -42.58 -9.67
CA GLN A 99 -11.55 -43.78 -9.45
C GLN A 99 -11.65 -44.13 -7.97
N GLU A 100 -10.59 -43.95 -7.19
CA GLU A 100 -10.61 -44.12 -5.74
C GLU A 100 -11.53 -43.10 -5.08
N ILE A 101 -11.47 -41.84 -5.53
CA ILE A 101 -12.38 -40.78 -5.06
C ILE A 101 -13.84 -41.16 -5.36
N GLU A 102 -14.15 -41.69 -6.54
CA GLU A 102 -15.53 -42.09 -6.86
C GLU A 102 -16.02 -43.24 -5.95
N LYS A 103 -15.16 -44.20 -5.59
CA LYS A 103 -15.51 -45.25 -4.61
C LYS A 103 -15.78 -44.68 -3.22
N VAL A 104 -15.04 -43.66 -2.80
CA VAL A 104 -15.35 -42.93 -1.55
C VAL A 104 -16.72 -42.27 -1.64
N PHE A 105 -17.04 -41.64 -2.78
CA PHE A 105 -18.33 -41.01 -3.00
C PHE A 105 -19.51 -42.00 -3.00
N GLU A 106 -19.27 -43.26 -3.35
CA GLU A 106 -20.23 -44.34 -3.26
C GLU A 106 -20.29 -45.02 -1.87
N ALA A 107 -19.46 -44.58 -0.91
CA ALA A 107 -19.24 -45.21 0.39
C ALA A 107 -18.73 -46.67 0.31
N GLN A 108 -17.90 -46.95 -0.69
CA GLN A 108 -17.27 -48.26 -0.93
C GLN A 108 -15.78 -48.29 -0.57
N ALA A 109 -15.19 -47.13 -0.25
CA ALA A 109 -13.80 -46.99 0.17
C ALA A 109 -13.70 -45.97 1.30
N ASP A 110 -12.64 -46.08 2.10
CA ASP A 110 -12.36 -45.15 3.19
C ASP A 110 -11.97 -43.78 2.61
N LEU A 111 -12.46 -42.72 3.23
CA LEU A 111 -12.01 -41.37 2.94
C LEU A 111 -10.66 -41.16 3.63
N ALA A 112 -9.60 -41.00 2.84
CA ALA A 112 -8.27 -40.65 3.32
C ALA A 112 -7.81 -39.31 2.74
N PHE A 113 -7.33 -38.42 3.61
CA PHE A 113 -6.75 -37.16 3.20
C PHE A 113 -5.62 -36.74 4.15
N THR A 114 -4.72 -35.93 3.63
CA THR A 114 -3.60 -35.35 4.35
C THR A 114 -3.91 -33.89 4.66
N VAL A 115 -3.69 -33.50 5.90
CA VAL A 115 -3.78 -32.12 6.39
C VAL A 115 -2.36 -31.61 6.60
N ALA A 116 -1.89 -30.77 5.68
CA ALA A 116 -0.61 -30.08 5.80
C ALA A 116 -0.85 -28.69 6.40
N LEU A 117 -0.16 -28.40 7.50
CA LEU A 117 -0.36 -27.17 8.25
C LEU A 117 0.97 -26.59 8.74
N GLU A 118 1.00 -25.27 8.84
CA GLU A 118 2.15 -24.51 9.28
C GLU A 118 1.80 -23.75 10.55
N VAL A 119 2.64 -23.88 11.57
CA VAL A 119 2.40 -23.30 12.89
C VAL A 119 3.22 -22.04 13.09
N LEU A 120 2.68 -21.10 13.86
CA LEU A 120 3.41 -19.93 14.29
C LEU A 120 4.59 -20.37 15.20
N PRO A 121 5.77 -19.73 15.04
CA PRO A 121 6.90 -20.00 15.91
C PRO A 121 6.58 -19.55 17.35
N LYS A 122 7.19 -20.23 18.33
CA LYS A 122 7.26 -19.73 19.70
C LYS A 122 8.35 -18.67 19.75
N ILE A 123 7.96 -17.40 19.91
CA ILE A 123 8.87 -16.27 19.92
C ILE A 123 9.13 -15.88 21.37
N GLU A 124 10.38 -15.93 21.82
CA GLU A 124 10.77 -15.44 23.15
C GLU A 124 11.36 -14.04 23.01
N ALA A 125 10.51 -13.02 23.08
CA ALA A 125 10.95 -11.63 23.18
C ALA A 125 11.53 -11.39 24.59
N GLY A 126 12.83 -11.11 24.66
CA GLY A 126 13.55 -10.76 25.89
C GLY A 126 13.45 -9.27 26.20
N GLY A 127 14.35 -8.77 27.04
CA GLY A 127 14.46 -7.34 27.37
C GLY A 127 14.91 -6.47 26.18
N PHE A 128 14.70 -5.17 26.29
CA PHE A 128 15.03 -4.17 25.26
C PHE A 128 16.03 -3.10 25.74
N GLU A 129 16.56 -3.24 26.96
CA GLU A 129 17.38 -2.22 27.64
C GLU A 129 18.78 -2.05 27.03
N ASP A 130 19.23 -3.02 26.24
CA ASP A 130 20.47 -3.03 25.49
C ASP A 130 20.34 -2.38 24.09
N ILE A 131 19.11 -2.08 23.65
CA ILE A 131 18.87 -1.37 22.40
C ILE A 131 19.02 0.13 22.64
N GLU A 132 19.90 0.77 21.87
CA GLU A 132 20.16 2.21 21.91
C GLU A 132 19.63 2.85 20.63
N ILE A 133 18.71 3.79 20.77
CA ILE A 133 18.05 4.49 19.66
C ILE A 133 18.28 5.99 19.79
N GLU A 134 18.74 6.61 18.71
CA GLU A 134 18.96 8.05 18.65
C GLU A 134 17.80 8.75 17.93
N ARG A 135 17.11 9.65 18.65
CA ARG A 135 16.06 10.49 18.10
C ARG A 135 16.64 11.84 17.68
N LEU A 136 16.63 12.09 16.38
CA LEU A 136 17.07 13.37 15.83
C LEU A 136 15.99 14.44 16.06
N VAL A 137 16.37 15.59 16.61
CA VAL A 137 15.45 16.69 16.90
C VAL A 137 15.94 17.95 16.19
N ALA A 138 15.17 18.41 15.21
CA ALA A 138 15.38 19.70 14.56
C ALA A 138 14.38 20.72 15.11
N GLU A 139 14.84 21.93 15.42
CA GLU A 139 13.99 23.04 15.81
C GLU A 139 13.57 23.83 14.56
N VAL A 140 12.30 24.23 14.49
CA VAL A 140 11.80 25.05 13.38
C VAL A 140 12.34 26.47 13.56
N SER A 141 13.13 26.92 12.59
CA SER A 141 13.65 28.29 12.63
C SER A 141 12.65 29.28 12.04
N GLY A 142 12.75 30.56 12.42
CA GLY A 142 11.98 31.63 11.78
C GLY A 142 12.24 31.72 10.27
N ALA A 143 13.47 31.41 9.84
CA ALA A 143 13.86 31.38 8.43
C ALA A 143 13.12 30.28 7.64
N ASP A 144 12.83 29.12 8.25
CA ASP A 144 12.04 28.07 7.61
C ASP A 144 10.60 28.54 7.38
N VAL A 145 10.01 29.22 8.37
CA VAL A 145 8.66 29.80 8.26
C VAL A 145 8.62 30.86 7.17
N ASP A 146 9.59 31.78 7.16
CA ASP A 146 9.65 32.86 6.18
C ASP A 146 9.92 32.32 4.76
N GLN A 147 10.70 31.25 4.61
CA GLN A 147 10.92 30.58 3.32
C GLN A 147 9.62 29.96 2.76
N VAL A 148 8.86 29.25 3.59
CA VAL A 148 7.57 28.69 3.18
C VAL A 148 6.57 29.79 2.86
N LEU A 149 6.55 30.86 3.66
CA LEU A 149 5.69 32.02 3.45
C LEU A 149 6.01 32.75 2.14
N ALA A 150 7.29 32.91 1.81
CA ALA A 150 7.71 33.49 0.53
C ALA A 150 7.25 32.62 -0.67
N ARG A 151 7.39 31.30 -0.57
CA ARG A 151 6.89 30.37 -1.61
C ARG A 151 5.37 30.44 -1.75
N LEU A 152 4.64 30.49 -0.64
CA LEU A 152 3.17 30.66 -0.66
C LEU A 152 2.77 31.98 -1.31
N ALA A 153 3.49 33.06 -1.02
CA ALA A 153 3.26 34.38 -1.61
C ALA A 153 3.53 34.38 -3.12
N GLU A 154 4.58 33.69 -3.57
CA GLU A 154 4.89 33.51 -4.99
C GLU A 154 3.81 32.70 -5.72
N GLN A 155 3.35 31.59 -5.13
CA GLN A 155 2.30 30.74 -5.72
C GLN A 155 0.93 31.42 -5.79
N ASN A 156 0.63 32.33 -4.86
CA ASN A 156 -0.64 33.07 -4.81
C ASN A 156 -0.51 34.50 -5.35
N ARG A 157 0.55 34.77 -6.13
CA ARG A 157 0.80 36.08 -6.69
C ARG A 157 -0.33 36.48 -7.64
N VAL A 158 -0.86 37.68 -7.42
CA VAL A 158 -1.86 38.28 -8.31
C VAL A 158 -1.14 38.92 -9.49
N TYR A 159 -1.71 38.77 -10.68
CA TYR A 159 -1.21 39.38 -11.90
C TYR A 159 -2.21 40.42 -12.39
N THR A 160 -1.72 41.61 -12.73
CA THR A 160 -2.53 42.71 -13.25
C THR A 160 -2.21 42.91 -14.73
N ALA A 161 -3.24 42.99 -15.57
CA ALA A 161 -3.07 43.18 -17.01
C ALA A 161 -2.17 44.40 -17.30
N LYS A 162 -1.17 44.24 -18.16
CA LYS A 162 -0.35 45.36 -18.64
C LYS A 162 -1.21 46.21 -19.59
N GLU A 163 -1.19 47.53 -19.40
CA GLU A 163 -1.92 48.47 -20.27
C GLU A 163 -1.15 48.78 -21.56
N GLY A 164 -1.89 48.98 -22.66
CA GLY A 164 -1.33 49.48 -23.94
C GLY A 164 -0.43 48.50 -24.68
N GLU A 165 0.64 49.01 -25.30
CA GLU A 165 1.61 48.25 -26.11
C GLU A 165 2.83 47.75 -25.31
N ALA A 166 2.69 47.58 -23.99
CA ALA A 166 3.78 47.08 -23.16
C ALA A 166 4.20 45.68 -23.61
N ALA A 167 5.51 45.50 -23.78
CA ALA A 167 6.08 44.19 -24.08
C ALA A 167 6.03 43.28 -22.84
N ALA A 168 5.90 41.98 -23.10
CA ALA A 168 6.05 40.95 -22.08
C ALA A 168 7.50 40.89 -21.60
N GLU A 169 7.70 40.79 -20.30
CA GLU A 169 9.00 40.76 -19.64
C GLU A 169 9.13 39.51 -18.77
N ASN A 170 10.37 39.13 -18.41
CA ASN A 170 10.56 38.06 -17.45
C ASN A 170 9.86 38.41 -16.11
N GLY A 171 9.12 37.45 -15.58
CA GLY A 171 8.27 37.60 -14.40
C GLY A 171 6.79 37.86 -14.70
N ASP A 172 6.44 38.25 -15.93
CA ASP A 172 5.04 38.44 -16.34
C ASP A 172 4.33 37.10 -16.52
N ARG A 173 3.00 37.10 -16.31
CA ARG A 173 2.12 36.04 -16.80
C ARG A 173 1.69 36.36 -18.22
N ALA A 174 2.15 35.56 -19.16
CA ALA A 174 1.75 35.60 -20.56
C ALA A 174 0.67 34.55 -20.83
N THR A 175 -0.45 34.96 -21.43
CA THR A 175 -1.48 34.04 -21.95
C THR A 175 -1.19 33.79 -23.43
N LEU A 176 -1.01 32.54 -23.81
CA LEU A 176 -0.49 32.14 -25.11
C LEU A 176 -1.43 31.16 -25.84
N ASP A 177 -1.49 31.32 -27.16
CA ASP A 177 -1.85 30.22 -28.05
C ASP A 177 -0.57 29.75 -28.73
N PHE A 178 -0.36 28.44 -28.83
CA PHE A 178 0.78 27.91 -29.57
C PHE A 178 0.46 26.64 -30.33
N THR A 179 1.19 26.39 -31.42
CA THR A 179 1.18 25.13 -32.15
C THR A 179 2.60 24.71 -32.50
N GLY A 180 3.03 23.60 -31.93
CA GLY A 180 4.33 22.97 -32.14
C GLY A 180 4.35 22.06 -33.36
N LYS A 181 5.42 22.16 -34.13
CA LYS A 181 5.69 21.39 -35.34
C LYS A 181 7.08 20.79 -35.30
N ILE A 182 7.23 19.57 -35.80
CA ILE A 182 8.51 18.91 -36.04
C ILE A 182 8.57 18.62 -37.54
N ASP A 183 9.65 19.03 -38.20
CA ASP A 183 9.82 18.90 -39.66
C ASP A 183 8.66 19.50 -40.49
N GLY A 184 7.94 20.48 -39.92
CA GLY A 184 6.80 21.16 -40.54
C GLY A 184 5.43 20.59 -40.18
N ASP A 185 5.36 19.39 -39.58
CA ASP A 185 4.11 18.73 -39.23
C ASP A 185 3.77 18.92 -37.73
N PRO A 186 2.51 19.27 -37.40
CA PRO A 186 2.06 19.32 -36.00
C PRO A 186 2.16 17.97 -35.31
N PHE A 187 2.53 17.95 -34.03
CA PHE A 187 2.60 16.72 -33.24
C PHE A 187 1.60 16.71 -32.08
N ALA A 188 1.17 15.51 -31.70
CA ALA A 188 0.21 15.33 -30.60
C ALA A 188 0.79 15.81 -29.27
N GLY A 189 0.06 16.69 -28.58
CA GLY A 189 0.48 17.36 -27.35
C GLY A 189 1.32 18.62 -27.55
N GLY A 190 1.53 19.06 -28.81
CA GLY A 190 2.32 20.25 -29.14
C GLY A 190 1.53 21.55 -29.25
N SER A 191 0.21 21.55 -29.02
CA SER A 191 -0.63 22.75 -29.14
C SER A 191 -1.36 23.07 -27.84
N GLY A 192 -1.57 24.35 -27.59
CA GLY A 192 -2.34 24.86 -26.46
C GLY A 192 -3.03 26.17 -26.82
N GLU A 193 -4.21 26.39 -26.28
CA GLU A 193 -4.98 27.63 -26.41
C GLU A 193 -5.21 28.25 -25.02
N ASN A 194 -5.08 29.57 -24.92
CA ASN A 194 -5.22 30.34 -23.68
C ASN A 194 -4.40 29.78 -22.51
N VAL A 195 -3.17 29.33 -22.79
CA VAL A 195 -2.28 28.77 -21.77
C VAL A 195 -1.56 29.91 -21.07
N ASP A 196 -1.75 30.01 -19.76
CA ASP A 196 -1.01 30.94 -18.91
C ASP A 196 0.37 30.38 -18.56
N VAL A 197 1.42 31.16 -18.80
CA VAL A 197 2.80 30.85 -18.39
C VAL A 197 3.43 32.07 -17.73
N VAL A 198 4.15 31.85 -16.62
CA VAL A 198 4.99 32.89 -16.03
C VAL A 198 6.36 32.86 -16.71
N LEU A 199 6.73 33.94 -17.39
CA LEU A 199 7.97 34.02 -18.16
C LEU A 199 9.19 33.98 -17.23
N GLY A 200 10.12 33.05 -17.51
CA GLY A 200 11.29 32.80 -16.68
C GLY A 200 11.06 31.80 -15.54
N SER A 201 9.90 31.16 -15.46
CA SER A 201 9.61 30.10 -14.47
C SER A 201 10.28 28.77 -14.79
N GLY A 202 10.64 28.54 -16.07
CA GLY A 202 11.18 27.26 -16.52
C GLY A 202 10.14 26.15 -16.54
N SER A 203 8.85 26.52 -16.60
CA SER A 203 7.75 25.56 -16.70
C SER A 203 7.62 24.98 -18.12
N PHE A 204 8.18 25.66 -19.12
CA PHE A 204 8.26 25.21 -20.51
C PHE A 204 9.68 24.73 -20.88
N LEU A 205 9.82 24.25 -22.13
CA LEU A 205 11.11 23.83 -22.68
C LEU A 205 12.17 24.93 -22.53
N PRO A 206 13.42 24.56 -22.18
CA PRO A 206 14.52 25.52 -22.13
C PRO A 206 14.63 26.36 -23.41
N GLY A 207 14.69 27.68 -23.25
CA GLY A 207 14.76 28.64 -24.36
C GLY A 207 13.41 29.03 -24.98
N PHE A 208 12.29 28.41 -24.58
CA PHE A 208 10.96 28.79 -25.07
C PHE A 208 10.52 30.14 -24.51
N GLU A 209 10.44 30.26 -23.18
CA GLU A 209 9.95 31.47 -22.49
C GLU A 209 10.80 32.71 -22.80
N ALA A 210 12.12 32.54 -22.92
CA ALA A 210 13.06 33.61 -23.23
C ALA A 210 12.82 34.25 -24.61
N GLN A 211 12.28 33.50 -25.57
CA GLN A 211 11.95 34.01 -26.91
C GLN A 211 10.60 34.73 -26.97
N ILE A 212 9.77 34.60 -25.92
CA ILE A 212 8.48 35.31 -25.79
C ILE A 212 8.69 36.68 -25.15
N ALA A 213 9.70 36.80 -24.28
CA ALA A 213 10.09 38.09 -23.75
C ALA A 213 10.31 39.11 -24.89
N GLY A 214 9.77 40.31 -24.71
CA GLY A 214 9.76 41.38 -25.70
C GLY A 214 8.57 41.35 -26.68
N MET A 215 7.74 40.30 -26.71
CA MET A 215 6.52 40.28 -27.54
C MET A 215 5.48 41.25 -27.02
N LYS A 216 4.75 41.90 -27.92
CA LYS A 216 3.56 42.70 -27.58
C LYS A 216 2.29 41.84 -27.64
N THR A 217 1.27 42.23 -26.88
CA THR A 217 -0.06 41.59 -26.96
C THR A 217 -0.59 41.64 -28.40
N GLY A 218 -1.03 40.48 -28.91
CA GLY A 218 -1.47 40.26 -30.28
C GLY A 218 -0.36 39.88 -31.26
N GLU A 219 0.91 39.93 -30.85
CA GLU A 219 2.04 39.52 -31.69
C GLU A 219 2.12 38.00 -31.80
N SER A 220 2.45 37.53 -33.01
CA SER A 220 2.77 36.13 -33.27
C SER A 220 4.25 36.00 -33.64
N ARG A 221 4.91 34.97 -33.10
CA ARG A 221 6.33 34.67 -33.33
C ARG A 221 6.53 33.17 -33.43
N THR A 222 7.37 32.74 -34.37
CA THR A 222 7.82 31.35 -34.43
C THR A 222 9.04 31.19 -33.53
N ILE A 223 8.94 30.28 -32.56
CA ILE A 223 9.95 30.00 -31.54
C ILE A 223 10.59 28.66 -31.85
N ALA A 224 11.91 28.63 -32.01
CA ALA A 224 12.65 27.39 -32.26
C ALA A 224 13.27 26.91 -30.95
N VAL A 225 13.00 25.66 -30.57
CA VAL A 225 13.57 25.00 -29.39
C VAL A 225 13.95 23.56 -29.72
N THR A 226 14.86 23.00 -28.93
CA THR A 226 15.22 21.58 -28.99
C THR A 226 14.73 20.91 -27.72
N PHE A 227 14.06 19.77 -27.86
CA PHE A 227 13.68 18.97 -26.71
C PHE A 227 14.94 18.41 -26.02
N PRO A 228 15.00 18.42 -24.68
CA PRO A 228 16.07 17.77 -23.94
C PRO A 228 16.24 16.29 -24.35
N ASP A 229 17.45 15.76 -24.24
CA ASP A 229 17.75 14.36 -24.57
C ASP A 229 17.05 13.38 -23.62
N ASP A 230 16.75 13.82 -22.39
CA ASP A 230 16.08 13.08 -21.33
C ASP A 230 14.55 13.34 -21.27
N TYR A 231 13.96 13.85 -22.34
CA TYR A 231 12.54 14.18 -22.36
C TYR A 231 11.64 12.93 -22.22
N SER A 232 10.64 13.01 -21.34
CA SER A 232 9.77 11.88 -20.96
C SER A 232 9.07 11.19 -22.13
N ALA A 233 8.79 11.92 -23.21
CA ALA A 233 8.33 11.36 -24.47
C ALA A 233 9.52 11.04 -25.39
N ALA A 234 9.99 9.80 -25.38
CA ALA A 234 11.14 9.33 -26.16
C ALA A 234 11.09 9.68 -27.67
N ARG A 235 9.89 9.83 -28.24
CA ARG A 235 9.69 10.23 -29.65
C ARG A 235 10.02 11.70 -29.95
N LEU A 236 10.12 12.54 -28.92
CA LEU A 236 10.39 13.98 -29.01
C LEU A 236 11.80 14.33 -28.53
N ALA A 237 12.40 13.50 -27.67
CA ALA A 237 13.75 13.71 -27.12
C ALA A 237 14.79 14.04 -28.20
N GLY A 238 15.59 15.08 -27.96
CA GLY A 238 16.65 15.55 -28.86
C GLY A 238 16.17 16.17 -30.18
N LYS A 239 14.86 16.21 -30.47
CA LYS A 239 14.35 16.77 -31.73
C LYS A 239 14.25 18.29 -31.67
N ALA A 240 14.55 18.94 -32.79
CA ALA A 240 14.24 20.34 -32.99
C ALA A 240 12.75 20.51 -33.32
N ALA A 241 12.11 21.50 -32.71
CA ALA A 241 10.73 21.84 -32.96
C ALA A 241 10.56 23.36 -33.12
N ALA A 242 9.62 23.74 -33.97
CA ALA A 242 9.21 25.12 -34.15
C ALA A 242 7.79 25.29 -33.61
N PHE A 243 7.59 26.30 -32.76
CA PHE A 243 6.29 26.64 -32.19
C PHE A 243 5.83 27.97 -32.74
N ASP A 244 4.69 27.96 -33.43
CA ASP A 244 4.01 29.19 -33.80
C ASP A 244 3.24 29.68 -32.58
N VAL A 245 3.74 30.72 -31.92
CA VAL A 245 3.20 31.25 -30.65
C VAL A 245 2.55 32.60 -30.89
N THR A 246 1.39 32.82 -30.29
CA THR A 246 0.69 34.12 -30.27
C THR A 246 0.47 34.55 -28.83
N LEU A 247 0.94 35.75 -28.48
CA LEU A 247 0.71 36.34 -27.17
C LEU A 247 -0.68 36.98 -27.12
N LYS A 248 -1.62 36.41 -26.37
CA LYS A 248 -2.99 36.91 -26.22
C LYS A 248 -3.12 38.02 -25.18
N ALA A 249 -2.37 37.90 -24.09
CA ALA A 249 -2.36 38.88 -23.01
C ALA A 249 -1.04 38.79 -22.24
N ALA A 250 -0.59 39.91 -21.71
CA ALA A 250 0.49 39.97 -20.74
C ALA A 250 -0.01 40.67 -19.48
N ALA A 251 0.30 40.09 -18.32
CA ALA A 251 -0.04 40.64 -17.02
C ALA A 251 1.21 40.70 -16.14
N ALA A 252 1.47 41.87 -15.57
CA ALA A 252 2.59 42.10 -14.67
C ALA A 252 2.30 41.50 -13.29
N PRO A 253 3.31 40.96 -12.60
CA PRO A 253 3.17 40.56 -11.21
C PRO A 253 2.84 41.78 -10.35
N ALA A 254 1.74 41.71 -9.59
CA ALA A 254 1.48 42.69 -8.56
C ALA A 254 2.44 42.48 -7.38
N GLU A 255 2.76 43.55 -6.66
CA GLU A 255 3.51 43.44 -5.41
C GLU A 255 2.69 42.64 -4.39
N VAL A 256 3.30 41.58 -3.84
CA VAL A 256 2.65 40.74 -2.82
C VAL A 256 3.12 41.23 -1.46
N GLU A 257 2.30 42.04 -0.80
CA GLU A 257 2.52 42.39 0.60
C GLU A 257 2.13 41.20 1.49
N ILE A 258 3.14 40.60 2.12
CA ILE A 258 2.95 39.50 3.07
C ILE A 258 2.48 40.09 4.41
N GLY A 259 1.16 40.34 4.49
CA GLY A 259 0.49 40.90 5.67
C GLY A 259 -0.81 40.17 6.01
N ASP A 260 -1.62 40.77 6.89
CA ASP A 260 -2.91 40.18 7.30
C ASP A 260 -3.90 40.02 6.14
N GLY A 261 -3.83 40.91 5.13
CA GLY A 261 -4.64 40.80 3.91
C GLY A 261 -4.34 39.52 3.12
N PHE A 262 -3.05 39.18 2.98
CA PHE A 262 -2.61 37.95 2.34
C PHE A 262 -3.09 36.71 3.12
N ALA A 263 -2.93 36.72 4.45
CA ALA A 263 -3.40 35.64 5.31
C ALA A 263 -4.91 35.40 5.20
N LYS A 264 -5.71 36.47 5.17
CA LYS A 264 -7.17 36.40 4.94
C LYS A 264 -7.53 35.82 3.58
N GLY A 265 -6.78 36.15 2.53
CA GLY A 265 -6.95 35.54 1.21
C GLY A 265 -6.77 34.02 1.22
N LEU A 266 -5.94 33.51 2.12
CA LEU A 266 -5.71 32.07 2.34
C LEU A 266 -6.64 31.44 3.40
N GLY A 267 -7.60 32.20 3.92
CA GLY A 267 -8.57 31.72 4.91
C GLY A 267 -8.09 31.77 6.37
N PHE A 268 -7.04 32.52 6.67
CA PHE A 268 -6.56 32.75 8.04
C PHE A 268 -7.00 34.11 8.59
N GLU A 269 -7.14 34.24 9.91
CA GLU A 269 -7.58 35.50 10.53
C GLU A 269 -6.57 36.64 10.34
N ASP A 270 -5.28 36.32 10.49
CA ASP A 270 -4.15 37.25 10.43
C ASP A 270 -2.84 36.53 10.06
N LEU A 271 -1.76 37.29 9.84
CA LEU A 271 -0.46 36.76 9.48
C LEU A 271 0.15 35.89 10.59
N ALA A 272 -0.13 36.20 11.86
CA ALA A 272 0.40 35.42 12.99
C ALA A 272 -0.20 34.00 13.01
N LYS A 273 -1.50 33.85 12.72
CA LYS A 273 -2.16 32.54 12.58
C LYS A 273 -1.61 31.75 11.40
N LEU A 274 -1.38 32.41 10.27
CA LEU A 274 -0.74 31.76 9.12
C LEU A 274 0.67 31.27 9.46
N LYS A 275 1.52 32.12 10.07
CA LYS A 275 2.87 31.75 10.50
C LYS A 275 2.85 30.60 11.53
N ALA A 276 1.92 30.61 12.48
CA ALA A 276 1.76 29.53 13.46
C ALA A 276 1.34 28.21 12.81
N ALA A 277 0.44 28.24 11.83
CA ALA A 277 0.04 27.05 11.08
C ALA A 277 1.19 26.50 10.23
N ILE A 278 1.97 27.37 9.56
CA ILE A 278 3.18 26.99 8.83
C ILE A 278 4.19 26.33 9.79
N HIS A 279 4.46 26.96 10.93
CA HIS A 279 5.37 26.40 11.94
C HIS A 279 4.90 25.01 12.40
N ALA A 280 3.63 24.85 12.76
CA ALA A 280 3.08 23.56 13.20
C ALA A 280 3.15 22.49 12.10
N ASN A 281 2.99 22.87 10.83
CA ASN A 281 3.18 21.96 9.71
C ASN A 281 4.63 21.52 9.57
N ILE A 282 5.59 22.45 9.58
CA ILE A 282 7.03 22.13 9.51
C ILE A 282 7.44 21.25 10.70
N GLU A 283 6.98 21.56 11.91
CA GLU A 283 7.25 20.77 13.11
C GLU A 283 6.70 19.35 13.01
N ARG A 284 5.49 19.18 12.47
CA ARG A 284 4.92 17.85 12.20
C ARG A 284 5.78 17.09 11.20
N ASP A 285 6.24 17.75 10.14
CA ASP A 285 7.05 17.12 9.09
C ASP A 285 8.42 16.70 9.66
N TYR A 286 9.06 17.52 10.51
CA TYR A 286 10.29 17.16 11.23
C TYR A 286 10.07 15.98 12.19
N ARG A 287 8.95 15.97 12.93
CA ARG A 287 8.62 14.84 13.81
C ARG A 287 8.39 13.56 13.02
N ALA A 288 7.69 13.64 11.89
CA ALA A 288 7.47 12.49 11.01
C ALA A 288 8.80 11.97 10.44
N ALA A 289 9.67 12.88 9.99
CA ALA A 289 11.00 12.57 9.51
C ALA A 289 11.86 11.87 10.56
N SER A 290 11.93 12.44 11.77
CA SER A 290 12.63 11.85 12.90
C SER A 290 12.07 10.48 13.28
N ARG A 291 10.73 10.36 13.32
CA ARG A 291 10.03 9.11 13.60
C ARG A 291 10.34 8.01 12.60
N GLY A 292 10.33 8.34 11.31
CA GLY A 292 10.72 7.42 10.25
C GLY A 292 12.11 6.84 10.50
N LYS A 293 13.09 7.71 10.78
CA LYS A 293 14.47 7.29 11.05
C LYS A 293 14.57 6.36 12.27
N TRP A 294 14.17 6.82 13.45
CA TRP A 294 14.41 6.04 14.66
C TRP A 294 13.57 4.76 14.69
N LYS A 295 12.40 4.74 14.05
CA LYS A 295 11.60 3.52 13.87
C LYS A 295 12.34 2.51 13.01
N ARG A 296 12.96 2.93 11.89
CA ARG A 296 13.81 2.05 11.08
C ARG A 296 14.97 1.48 11.90
N ASP A 297 15.70 2.34 12.61
CA ASP A 297 16.82 1.92 13.47
C ASP A 297 16.37 0.88 14.51
N LEU A 298 15.19 1.09 15.10
CA LEU A 298 14.61 0.15 16.05
C LEU A 298 14.26 -1.19 15.40
N LEU A 299 13.59 -1.18 14.25
CA LEU A 299 13.23 -2.40 13.53
C LEU A 299 14.47 -3.15 13.06
N ASP A 300 15.53 -2.46 12.63
CA ASP A 300 16.83 -3.04 12.30
C ASP A 300 17.49 -3.71 13.51
N ALA A 301 17.47 -3.04 14.66
CA ALA A 301 18.00 -3.60 15.90
C ALA A 301 17.22 -4.85 16.34
N LEU A 302 15.90 -4.83 16.21
CA LEU A 302 15.03 -5.96 16.52
C LEU A 302 15.27 -7.15 15.58
N ASP A 303 15.39 -6.92 14.26
CA ASP A 303 15.64 -7.98 13.27
C ASP A 303 17.00 -8.66 13.50
N LYS A 304 18.03 -7.88 13.86
CA LYS A 304 19.36 -8.42 14.21
C LYS A 304 19.34 -9.21 15.51
N LYS A 305 18.58 -8.76 16.51
CA LYS A 305 18.54 -9.37 17.83
C LYS A 305 17.69 -10.65 17.86
N TYR A 306 16.58 -10.69 17.14
CA TYR A 306 15.60 -11.75 17.19
C TYR A 306 15.53 -12.52 15.87
N VAL A 307 16.35 -13.57 15.77
CA VAL A 307 16.36 -14.49 14.62
C VAL A 307 15.62 -15.77 14.99
N PHE A 308 14.59 -16.11 14.22
CA PHE A 308 13.81 -17.34 14.38
C PHE A 308 13.23 -17.77 13.03
N ASP A 309 12.87 -19.05 12.93
CA ASP A 309 12.23 -19.59 11.73
C ASP A 309 10.88 -18.91 11.49
N VAL A 310 10.65 -18.49 10.24
CA VAL A 310 9.39 -17.89 9.81
C VAL A 310 8.56 -18.88 8.98
N PRO A 311 7.22 -18.87 9.10
CA PRO A 311 6.35 -19.68 8.25
C PRO A 311 6.56 -19.36 6.76
N GLU A 312 6.95 -20.36 5.95
CA GLU A 312 7.18 -20.23 4.52
C GLU A 312 5.92 -19.75 3.77
N GLY A 313 4.74 -20.16 4.23
CA GLY A 313 3.47 -19.72 3.67
C GLY A 313 3.27 -18.21 3.80
N LEU A 314 3.58 -17.65 4.98
CA LEU A 314 3.52 -16.21 5.20
C LEU A 314 4.58 -15.47 4.39
N VAL A 315 5.80 -16.03 4.29
CA VAL A 315 6.87 -15.46 3.46
C VAL A 315 6.46 -15.43 1.99
N THR A 316 5.84 -16.50 1.49
CA THR A 316 5.35 -16.57 0.10
C THR A 316 4.26 -15.51 -0.14
N GLN A 317 3.31 -15.37 0.78
CA GLN A 317 2.25 -14.36 0.67
C GLN A 317 2.80 -12.92 0.65
N GLU A 318 3.77 -12.63 1.53
CA GLU A 318 4.42 -11.32 1.58
C GLU A 318 5.28 -11.07 0.34
N PHE A 319 6.03 -12.08 -0.11
CA PHE A 319 6.81 -12.03 -1.34
C PHE A 319 5.92 -11.73 -2.55
N ASP A 320 4.78 -12.40 -2.69
CA ASP A 320 3.82 -12.11 -3.76
C ASP A 320 3.25 -10.68 -3.66
N ALA A 321 3.11 -10.13 -2.46
CA ALA A 321 2.68 -8.75 -2.26
C ALA A 321 3.75 -7.75 -2.68
N VAL A 322 5.01 -7.97 -2.29
CA VAL A 322 6.17 -7.17 -2.71
C VAL A 322 6.29 -7.18 -4.24
N ARG A 323 6.24 -8.37 -4.86
CA ARG A 323 6.31 -8.53 -6.32
C ARG A 323 5.21 -7.78 -7.06
N ARG A 324 3.96 -7.86 -6.60
CA ARG A 324 2.85 -7.11 -7.20
C ARG A 324 3.10 -5.60 -7.19
N LYS A 325 3.73 -5.06 -6.15
CA LYS A 325 4.07 -3.64 -6.05
C LYS A 325 5.19 -3.27 -7.02
N VAL A 326 6.29 -4.02 -7.00
CA VAL A 326 7.43 -3.83 -7.92
C VAL A 326 6.97 -3.89 -9.39
N GLU A 327 6.12 -4.85 -9.74
CA GLU A 327 5.56 -4.97 -11.08
C GLU A 327 4.63 -3.79 -11.45
N ALA A 328 3.86 -3.26 -10.50
CA ALA A 328 3.01 -2.09 -10.72
C ALA A 328 3.85 -0.83 -10.95
N GLU A 329 4.94 -0.66 -10.20
CA GLU A 329 5.87 0.45 -10.34
C GLU A 329 6.65 0.39 -11.65
N GLN A 330 7.14 -0.79 -12.06
CA GLN A 330 7.79 -0.98 -13.35
C GLN A 330 6.84 -0.67 -14.52
N LYS A 331 5.60 -1.15 -14.47
CA LYS A 331 4.58 -0.82 -15.48
C LYS A 331 4.25 0.67 -15.53
N GLY A 332 4.23 1.34 -14.37
CA GLY A 332 3.94 2.78 -14.27
C GLY A 332 5.09 3.69 -14.73
N SER A 333 6.33 3.26 -14.48
CA SER A 333 7.56 4.01 -14.81
C SER A 333 8.15 3.67 -16.19
N GLY A 334 7.77 2.53 -16.77
CA GLY A 334 8.33 2.01 -18.01
C GLY A 334 9.77 1.48 -17.89
N ARG A 335 10.30 1.34 -16.67
CA ARG A 335 11.65 0.84 -16.40
C ARG A 335 11.70 -0.68 -16.34
N SER A 336 12.79 -1.24 -16.83
CA SER A 336 13.14 -2.66 -16.79
C SER A 336 14.19 -2.94 -15.70
N TYR A 337 14.37 -4.21 -15.33
CA TYR A 337 15.44 -4.62 -14.41
C TYR A 337 16.84 -4.24 -14.90
N GLU A 338 17.04 -4.16 -16.22
CA GLU A 338 18.30 -3.74 -16.82
C GLU A 338 18.58 -2.25 -16.56
N ASP A 339 17.55 -1.42 -16.50
CA ASP A 339 17.68 0.01 -16.18
C ASP A 339 18.15 0.23 -14.72
N ASP A 340 17.88 -0.74 -13.84
CA ASP A 340 18.30 -0.74 -12.45
C ASP A 340 19.62 -1.52 -12.22
N ASN A 341 20.34 -1.88 -13.29
CA ASN A 341 21.57 -2.68 -13.26
C ASN A 341 21.44 -4.01 -12.48
N THR A 342 20.26 -4.63 -12.50
CA THR A 342 19.99 -5.90 -11.81
C THR A 342 19.42 -6.96 -12.76
N THR A 343 19.37 -8.20 -12.29
CA THR A 343 18.71 -9.30 -13.01
C THR A 343 17.39 -9.62 -12.32
N GLU A 344 16.43 -10.19 -13.05
CA GLU A 344 15.17 -10.64 -12.45
C GLU A 344 15.41 -11.62 -11.30
N GLU A 345 16.37 -12.54 -11.44
CA GLU A 345 16.73 -13.49 -10.37
C GLU A 345 17.30 -12.80 -9.13
N ALA A 346 18.20 -11.83 -9.30
CA ALA A 346 18.77 -11.07 -8.19
C ALA A 346 17.71 -10.21 -7.48
N ALA A 347 16.88 -9.49 -8.25
CA ALA A 347 15.76 -8.72 -7.71
C ALA A 347 14.80 -9.63 -6.93
N ARG A 348 14.49 -10.81 -7.47
CA ARG A 348 13.64 -11.79 -6.79
C ARG A 348 14.24 -12.30 -5.47
N ALA A 349 15.56 -12.51 -5.43
CA ALA A 349 16.24 -12.92 -4.22
C ALA A 349 16.22 -11.83 -3.15
N ASP A 350 16.31 -10.56 -3.55
CA ASP A 350 16.22 -9.44 -2.63
C ASP A 350 14.78 -9.21 -2.14
N ASP A 351 13.78 -9.33 -3.03
CA ASP A 351 12.34 -9.33 -2.68
C ASP A 351 12.03 -10.42 -1.64
N LEU A 352 12.65 -11.60 -1.76
CA LEU A 352 12.48 -12.70 -0.79
C LEU A 352 13.06 -12.34 0.58
N LYS A 353 14.26 -11.74 0.64
CA LYS A 353 14.87 -11.29 1.90
C LYS A 353 14.00 -10.22 2.58
N ILE A 354 13.43 -9.30 1.79
CA ILE A 354 12.50 -8.29 2.27
C ILE A 354 11.27 -8.97 2.88
N ALA A 355 10.67 -9.93 2.17
CA ALA A 355 9.51 -10.66 2.66
C ALA A 355 9.80 -11.44 3.95
N GLU A 356 10.92 -12.16 4.03
CA GLU A 356 11.35 -12.86 5.25
C GLU A 356 11.50 -11.91 6.44
N ARG A 357 12.19 -10.79 6.23
CA ARG A 357 12.38 -9.75 7.25
C ARG A 357 11.05 -9.17 7.71
N ARG A 358 10.13 -8.87 6.77
CA ARG A 358 8.81 -8.32 7.09
C ARG A 358 7.96 -9.28 7.91
N VAL A 359 7.91 -10.56 7.51
CA VAL A 359 7.19 -11.59 8.26
C VAL A 359 7.80 -11.78 9.65
N ARG A 360 9.13 -11.82 9.77
CA ARG A 360 9.80 -11.96 11.06
C ARG A 360 9.46 -10.81 12.01
N LEU A 361 9.64 -9.57 11.56
CA LEU A 361 9.31 -8.39 12.36
C LEU A 361 7.82 -8.33 12.70
N GLY A 362 6.93 -8.61 11.73
CA GLY A 362 5.49 -8.65 11.98
C GLY A 362 5.10 -9.65 13.06
N LEU A 363 5.65 -10.86 13.04
CA LEU A 363 5.41 -11.88 14.05
C LEU A 363 5.98 -11.49 15.42
N LEU A 364 7.18 -10.90 15.44
CA LEU A 364 7.81 -10.40 16.67
C LEU A 364 6.96 -9.29 17.32
N LEU A 365 6.54 -8.29 16.55
CA LEU A 365 5.71 -7.20 17.03
C LEU A 365 4.33 -7.68 17.49
N ALA A 366 3.74 -8.66 16.79
CA ALA A 366 2.49 -9.29 17.21
C ALA A 366 2.62 -9.99 18.57
N GLU A 367 3.71 -10.73 18.80
CA GLU A 367 3.97 -11.39 20.08
C GLU A 367 4.23 -10.37 21.20
N ILE A 368 5.03 -9.33 20.95
CA ILE A 368 5.29 -8.25 21.92
C ILE A 368 3.98 -7.55 22.29
N GLY A 369 3.20 -7.15 21.28
CA GLY A 369 1.93 -6.47 21.50
C GLY A 369 0.91 -7.34 22.24
N ALA A 370 0.86 -8.66 21.96
CA ALA A 370 0.02 -9.59 22.69
C ALA A 370 0.43 -9.70 24.17
N ARG A 371 1.73 -9.78 24.47
CA ARG A 371 2.26 -9.82 25.85
C ARG A 371 1.98 -8.55 26.63
N ALA A 372 2.04 -7.41 25.95
CA ALA A 372 1.77 -6.09 26.54
C ALA A 372 0.27 -5.71 26.55
N ASP A 373 -0.63 -6.61 26.11
CA ASP A 373 -2.08 -6.38 25.93
C ASP A 373 -2.41 -5.11 25.12
N ILE A 374 -1.61 -4.82 24.09
CA ILE A 374 -1.80 -3.66 23.22
C ILE A 374 -3.00 -3.92 22.32
N LYS A 375 -3.95 -2.97 22.32
CA LYS A 375 -5.17 -3.04 21.52
C LYS A 375 -5.38 -1.75 20.73
N VAL A 376 -5.88 -1.88 19.51
CA VAL A 376 -6.36 -0.75 18.71
C VAL A 376 -7.86 -0.63 18.92
N SER A 377 -8.27 0.48 19.51
CA SER A 377 -9.69 0.79 19.75
C SER A 377 -10.42 1.07 18.44
N ASP A 378 -11.74 0.86 18.44
CA ASP A 378 -12.56 1.19 17.28
C ASP A 378 -12.57 2.69 16.97
N GLU A 379 -12.38 3.55 17.98
CA GLU A 379 -12.23 4.99 17.80
C GLU A 379 -10.99 5.33 16.98
N GLU A 380 -9.84 4.72 17.29
CA GLU A 380 -8.60 4.90 16.51
C GLU A 380 -8.78 4.45 15.06
N VAL A 381 -9.45 3.31 14.84
CA VAL A 381 -9.77 2.81 13.49
C VAL A 381 -10.69 3.78 12.75
N ASN A 382 -11.72 4.31 13.41
CA ASN A 382 -12.65 5.27 12.82
C ASN A 382 -11.96 6.59 12.45
N GLN A 383 -11.04 7.06 13.28
CA GLN A 383 -10.25 8.26 12.98
C GLN A 383 -9.31 8.05 11.79
N ALA A 384 -8.64 6.89 11.71
CA ALA A 384 -7.80 6.54 10.57
C ALA A 384 -8.64 6.41 9.27
N LEU A 385 -9.80 5.75 9.35
CA LEU A 385 -10.74 5.65 8.24
C LEU A 385 -11.25 7.04 7.79
N ALA A 386 -11.54 7.94 8.72
CA ALA A 386 -11.95 9.30 8.40
C ALA A 386 -10.84 10.08 7.70
N LYS A 387 -9.58 9.94 8.14
CA LYS A 387 -8.42 10.53 7.45
C LYS A 387 -8.28 9.99 6.03
N ARG A 388 -8.39 8.67 5.86
CA ARG A 388 -8.33 8.02 4.55
C ARG A 388 -9.45 8.48 3.62
N ALA A 389 -10.68 8.58 4.12
CA ALA A 389 -11.82 9.03 3.33
C ALA A 389 -11.64 10.47 2.81
N ARG A 390 -10.98 11.36 3.57
CA ARG A 390 -10.67 12.74 3.12
C ARG A 390 -9.74 12.82 1.91
N ALA A 391 -8.98 11.76 1.63
CA ALA A 391 -8.17 11.68 0.42
C ALA A 391 -9.03 11.49 -0.86
N PHE A 392 -10.32 11.21 -0.72
CA PHE A 392 -11.27 11.01 -1.83
C PHE A 392 -12.47 11.96 -1.71
N PRO A 393 -12.29 13.28 -1.97
CA PRO A 393 -13.37 14.25 -1.87
C PRO A 393 -14.58 13.88 -2.73
N GLY A 394 -15.78 13.92 -2.14
CA GLY A 394 -17.05 13.57 -2.80
C GLY A 394 -17.38 12.07 -2.86
N GLN A 395 -16.48 11.20 -2.40
CA GLN A 395 -16.69 9.75 -2.34
C GLN A 395 -16.55 9.17 -0.93
N GLU A 396 -16.53 10.02 0.10
CA GLU A 396 -16.19 9.65 1.48
C GLU A 396 -17.13 8.57 2.03
N ASN A 397 -18.42 8.66 1.70
CA ASN A 397 -19.42 7.68 2.13
C ASN A 397 -19.22 6.31 1.44
N ILE A 398 -18.85 6.30 0.16
CA ILE A 398 -18.56 5.06 -0.59
C ILE A 398 -17.35 4.38 0.02
N VAL A 399 -16.29 5.14 0.31
CA VAL A 399 -15.08 4.62 0.97
C VAL A 399 -15.42 4.04 2.34
N ARG A 400 -16.16 4.77 3.18
CA ARG A 400 -16.58 4.26 4.50
C ARG A 400 -17.41 2.98 4.41
N ASP A 401 -18.36 2.91 3.48
CA ASP A 401 -19.20 1.74 3.29
C ASP A 401 -18.41 0.53 2.78
N TYR A 402 -17.41 0.76 1.91
CA TYR A 402 -16.48 -0.28 1.48
C TYR A 402 -15.75 -0.90 2.67
N TYR A 403 -15.13 -0.09 3.54
CA TYR A 403 -14.41 -0.62 4.71
C TYR A 403 -15.35 -1.33 5.68
N ARG A 404 -16.55 -0.78 5.96
CA ARG A 404 -17.54 -1.42 6.84
C ARG A 404 -17.98 -2.81 6.37
N LYS A 405 -18.11 -3.02 5.06
CA LYS A 405 -18.55 -4.29 4.47
C LYS A 405 -17.41 -5.28 4.26
N ASN A 406 -16.16 -4.84 4.35
CA ASN A 406 -14.98 -5.65 4.07
C ASN A 406 -14.08 -5.74 5.32
N PRO A 407 -14.28 -6.75 6.19
CA PRO A 407 -13.46 -6.95 7.38
C PRO A 407 -11.95 -7.04 7.11
N ARG A 408 -11.57 -7.63 5.95
CA ARG A 408 -10.16 -7.68 5.51
C ARG A 408 -9.57 -6.30 5.28
N ALA A 409 -10.31 -5.41 4.61
CA ALA A 409 -9.88 -4.03 4.38
C ALA A 409 -9.79 -3.24 5.71
N LEU A 410 -10.68 -3.50 6.68
CA LEU A 410 -10.55 -2.90 8.01
C LEU A 410 -9.30 -3.40 8.76
N ALA A 411 -8.90 -4.65 8.57
CA ALA A 411 -7.66 -5.18 9.14
C ALA A 411 -6.43 -4.44 8.59
N GLU A 412 -6.43 -4.06 7.31
CA GLU A 412 -5.37 -3.25 6.69
C GLU A 412 -5.25 -1.84 7.31
N ILE A 413 -6.34 -1.26 7.83
CA ILE A 413 -6.29 -0.01 8.60
C ILE A 413 -5.77 -0.25 10.01
N ARG A 414 -6.19 -1.36 10.63
CA ARG A 414 -5.86 -1.67 12.03
C ARG A 414 -4.40 -2.09 12.20
N ALA A 415 -3.81 -2.81 11.24
CA ALA A 415 -2.44 -3.31 11.31
C ALA A 415 -1.39 -2.19 11.52
N PRO A 416 -1.35 -1.10 10.71
CA PRO A 416 -0.43 0.00 10.95
C PRO A 416 -0.62 0.66 12.32
N LEU A 417 -1.87 0.84 12.76
CA LEU A 417 -2.14 1.42 14.08
C LEU A 417 -1.61 0.53 15.21
N PHE A 418 -1.76 -0.78 15.07
CA PHE A 418 -1.24 -1.73 16.05
C PHE A 418 0.29 -1.70 16.07
N GLU A 419 0.93 -1.75 14.91
CA GLU A 419 2.39 -1.63 14.78
C GLU A 419 2.91 -0.35 15.44
N GLU A 420 2.32 0.81 15.14
CA GLU A 420 2.74 2.08 15.74
C GLU A 420 2.65 2.04 17.27
N LYS A 421 1.59 1.46 17.84
CA LYS A 421 1.45 1.33 19.29
C LYS A 421 2.45 0.37 19.90
N VAL A 422 2.76 -0.74 19.22
CA VAL A 422 3.80 -1.67 19.68
C VAL A 422 5.17 -1.01 19.62
N VAL A 423 5.48 -0.29 18.55
CA VAL A 423 6.73 0.48 18.40
C VAL A 423 6.85 1.54 19.50
N ASP A 424 5.78 2.29 19.79
CA ASP A 424 5.75 3.26 20.88
C ASP A 424 5.93 2.61 22.27
N HIS A 425 5.40 1.40 22.44
CA HIS A 425 5.65 0.63 23.66
C HIS A 425 7.11 0.20 23.76
N ILE A 426 7.69 -0.37 22.69
CA ILE A 426 9.09 -0.82 22.70
C ILE A 426 10.02 0.36 22.92
N VAL A 427 9.80 1.50 22.25
CA VAL A 427 10.68 2.68 22.42
C VAL A 427 10.64 3.26 23.84
N SER A 428 9.56 2.99 24.60
CA SER A 428 9.52 3.35 26.04
C SER A 428 10.38 2.45 26.93
N LEU A 429 10.85 1.31 26.41
CA LEU A 429 11.66 0.31 27.09
C LEU A 429 13.13 0.30 26.61
N VAL A 430 13.44 0.93 25.48
CA VAL A 430 14.82 1.07 24.98
C VAL A 430 15.52 2.29 25.59
N LYS A 431 16.84 2.37 25.41
CA LYS A 431 17.60 3.60 25.70
C LYS A 431 17.42 4.60 24.56
N LEU A 432 16.54 5.57 24.76
CA LEU A 432 16.30 6.66 23.80
C LEU A 432 17.14 7.89 24.15
N THR A 433 17.95 8.37 23.20
CA THR A 433 18.73 9.62 23.36
C THR A 433 18.39 10.63 22.29
N ASP A 434 18.22 11.90 22.67
CA ASP A 434 17.92 12.99 21.73
C ASP A 434 19.21 13.65 21.24
N ARG A 435 19.37 13.76 19.91
CA ARG A 435 20.43 14.57 19.28
C ARG A 435 19.82 15.74 18.53
N LYS A 436 20.23 16.96 18.88
CA LYS A 436 19.88 18.16 18.12
C LYS A 436 20.62 18.17 16.79
N VAL A 437 19.90 18.35 15.70
CA VAL A 437 20.46 18.38 14.33
C VAL A 437 19.89 19.54 13.52
N SER A 438 20.57 19.87 12.42
CA SER A 438 20.04 20.81 11.44
C SER A 438 18.86 20.22 10.65
N ARG A 439 18.03 21.08 10.04
CA ARG A 439 16.98 20.65 9.11
C ARG A 439 17.53 19.77 7.99
N ASP A 440 18.60 20.22 7.35
CA ASP A 440 19.13 19.54 6.17
C ASP A 440 19.72 18.17 6.53
N GLU A 441 20.30 18.01 7.73
CA GLU A 441 20.72 16.70 8.24
C GLU A 441 19.51 15.78 8.49
N LEU A 442 18.45 16.29 9.13
CA LEU A 442 17.24 15.50 9.38
C LEU A 442 16.57 15.01 8.09
N LEU A 443 16.55 15.86 7.05
CA LEU A 443 15.92 15.53 5.77
C LEU A 443 16.80 14.61 4.91
N LYS A 444 18.13 14.84 4.85
CA LYS A 444 19.05 14.00 4.07
C LYS A 444 19.08 12.55 4.51
N VAL A 445 19.06 12.32 5.82
CA VAL A 445 19.07 10.94 6.35
C VAL A 445 17.85 10.15 5.86
N ASN A 446 16.70 10.80 5.68
CA ASN A 446 15.53 10.13 5.11
C ASN A 446 15.65 9.83 3.62
N ASP A 447 16.29 10.72 2.84
CA ASP A 447 16.46 10.52 1.39
C ASP A 447 17.47 9.40 1.08
N GLU A 448 18.58 9.34 1.83
CA GLU A 448 19.56 8.25 1.72
C GLU A 448 18.94 6.92 2.15
N ASP A 449 18.15 6.90 3.22
CA ASP A 449 17.46 5.70 3.70
C ASP A 449 16.28 5.26 2.80
N ALA A 450 15.59 6.19 2.13
CA ALA A 450 14.53 5.88 1.17
C ALA A 450 15.07 5.25 -0.13
N SER A 451 16.33 5.49 -0.45
CA SER A 451 17.04 4.86 -1.58
C SER A 451 17.59 3.47 -1.25
N GLY A 452 17.66 3.11 0.04
CA GLY A 452 18.00 1.77 0.51
C GLY A 452 16.77 0.87 0.54
N ALA A 453 16.79 -0.25 -0.19
CA ALA A 453 15.69 -1.20 -0.39
C ALA A 453 15.13 -1.91 0.89
N GLY A 454 15.40 -1.40 2.09
CA GLY A 454 14.95 -1.97 3.36
C GLY A 454 14.10 -1.04 4.24
N GLY A 455 13.83 0.20 3.80
CA GLY A 455 13.21 1.24 4.63
C GLY A 455 11.70 1.41 4.53
N GLU A 456 10.99 0.55 3.78
CA GLU A 456 9.53 0.66 3.64
C GLU A 456 8.82 0.12 4.88
N SER A 457 7.84 0.88 5.38
CA SER A 457 7.05 0.44 6.52
C SER A 457 6.36 -0.90 6.18
N LEU A 458 6.19 -1.78 7.17
CA LEU A 458 5.48 -3.06 7.04
C LEU A 458 4.03 -2.90 6.53
N THR A 459 3.53 -1.66 6.44
CA THR A 459 2.15 -1.31 6.13
C THR A 459 1.99 -0.40 4.91
N GLU A 460 3.06 -0.13 4.15
CA GLU A 460 3.00 0.62 2.89
C GLU A 460 2.39 -0.20 1.73
N SER A 461 1.41 -1.05 2.04
CA SER A 461 0.62 -1.87 1.13
C SER A 461 -0.57 -1.09 0.53
N LEU A 462 -0.38 0.17 0.16
CA LEU A 462 -1.47 1.00 -0.37
C LEU A 462 -1.14 1.51 -1.77
N PRO A 463 -1.95 1.17 -2.79
CA PRO A 463 -1.94 1.92 -4.04
C PRO A 463 -2.46 3.35 -3.77
N LYS A 464 -1.87 4.32 -4.46
CA LYS A 464 -2.37 5.70 -4.58
C LYS A 464 -3.73 5.73 -5.28
#